data_AF-A0A6A7G685-F1
#
_entry.id   AF-A0A6A7G685-F1
#
_cell.length_a   1.000
_cell.length_b   1.000
_cell.length_c   1.000
_cell.angle_alpha   90.00
_cell.angle_beta   90.00
_cell.angle_gamma   90.00
#
_symmetry.space_group_name_H-M   'P 1'
#
loop_
_entity.id
_entity.type
_entity.pdbx_description
1 polymer ?
#
loop_
_entity_poly.entity_id
_entity_poly.type
_entity_poly.pdbx_seq_one_letter_code
_entity_poly.pdbx_strand_id
1 'polypeptide(L)'
;MEICNTITEKLPTADILLLTLLPRGQKPNHLREKHKKINGLISEAAKALDRIQVVNLDKDIIQSDGSISHRDMYDYLHLSHQGYRRIFEPLHELLSQMLHGDDSKLVNEIVAATHSTLPSPSDNPQPAEQ
;
A
#
# COMPACT_ATOMS: atom_id res chain seq x y z
N MET A 1 -11.97 3.86 13.54
CA MET A 1 -12.69 3.78 12.25
C MET A 1 -13.81 4.81 12.13
N GLU A 2 -13.92 5.77 13.06
CA GLU A 2 -15.04 6.73 13.09
C GLU A 2 -15.26 7.48 11.76
N ILE A 3 -14.20 7.95 11.12
CA ILE A 3 -14.28 8.65 9.83
C ILE A 3 -14.97 7.78 8.77
N CYS A 4 -14.58 6.50 8.67
CA CYS A 4 -15.20 5.56 7.74
C CYS A 4 -16.67 5.33 8.08
N ASN A 5 -17.00 5.12 9.36
CA ASN A 5 -18.38 4.93 9.80
C ASN A 5 -19.24 6.14 9.43
N THR A 6 -18.77 7.36 9.70
CA THR A 6 -19.48 8.59 9.34
C THR A 6 -19.70 8.72 7.83
N ILE A 7 -18.72 8.32 7.01
CA ILE A 7 -18.85 8.35 5.55
C ILE A 7 -19.88 7.31 5.11
N THR A 8 -19.81 6.07 5.62
CA THR A 8 -20.78 5.01 5.28
C THR A 8 -22.20 5.37 5.70
N GLU A 9 -22.38 6.05 6.85
CA GLU A 9 -23.68 6.54 7.30
C GLU A 9 -24.26 7.62 6.37
N LYS A 10 -23.42 8.56 5.92
CA LYS A 10 -23.86 9.69 5.08
C LYS A 10 -23.95 9.33 3.59
N LEU A 11 -23.13 8.39 3.14
CA LEU A 11 -22.99 7.96 1.75
C LEU A 11 -22.95 6.42 1.69
N PRO A 12 -24.08 5.74 1.92
CA PRO A 12 -24.13 4.28 2.04
C PRO A 12 -23.73 3.52 0.77
N THR A 13 -23.75 4.19 -0.38
CA THR A 13 -23.37 3.61 -1.67
C THR A 13 -21.94 3.93 -2.08
N ALA A 14 -21.18 4.72 -1.31
CA ALA A 14 -19.81 5.05 -1.67
C ALA A 14 -18.87 3.87 -1.42
N ASP A 15 -17.87 3.70 -2.29
CA ASP A 15 -16.71 2.85 -2.03
C ASP A 15 -15.59 3.71 -1.41
N ILE A 16 -14.97 3.23 -0.34
CA ILE A 16 -13.97 3.97 0.44
C ILE A 16 -12.60 3.33 0.25
N LEU A 17 -11.67 4.11 -0.30
CA LEU A 17 -10.25 3.76 -0.35
C LEU A 17 -9.52 4.41 0.83
N LEU A 18 -9.03 3.58 1.75
CA LEU A 18 -8.30 4.03 2.92
C LEU A 18 -6.80 3.84 2.72
N LEU A 19 -6.08 4.94 2.53
CA LEU A 19 -4.64 4.91 2.29
C LEU A 19 -3.87 4.65 3.59
N THR A 20 -2.85 3.78 3.54
CA THR A 20 -1.96 3.54 4.66
C THR A 20 -1.07 4.75 4.96
N LEU A 21 -0.63 4.87 6.21
CA LEU A 21 0.35 5.89 6.60
C LEU A 21 1.71 5.57 6.01
N LEU A 22 2.26 6.49 5.24
CA LEU A 22 3.60 6.38 4.67
C LEU A 22 4.69 6.40 5.75
N PRO A 23 5.84 5.74 5.53
CA PRO A 23 6.98 5.86 6.42
C PRO A 23 7.57 7.29 6.38
N ARG A 24 8.21 7.72 7.47
CA ARG A 24 8.84 9.04 7.59
C ARG A 24 10.19 8.99 8.29
N GLY A 25 10.96 10.07 8.14
CA GLY A 25 12.36 10.20 8.59
C GLY A 25 13.32 9.48 7.67
N GLN A 26 14.58 9.93 7.56
CA GLN A 26 15.54 9.35 6.61
C GLN A 26 15.90 7.89 6.93
N LYS A 27 16.07 7.57 8.22
CA LYS A 27 16.50 6.25 8.71
C LYS A 27 15.42 5.56 9.54
N PRO A 28 15.54 4.26 9.84
CA PRO A 28 14.65 3.56 10.77
C PRO A 28 14.50 4.32 12.09
N ASN A 29 13.25 4.48 12.54
CA ASN A 29 12.93 5.25 13.74
C ASN A 29 11.60 4.80 14.35
N HIS A 30 11.33 5.22 15.58
CA HIS A 30 10.14 4.81 16.33
C HIS A 30 8.82 5.23 15.67
N LEU A 31 8.81 6.31 14.86
CA LEU A 31 7.60 6.75 14.15
C LEU A 31 7.26 5.80 13.00
N ARG A 32 8.26 5.24 12.30
CA ARG A 32 8.02 4.20 11.29
C ARG A 32 7.38 2.96 11.90
N GLU A 33 7.88 2.50 13.04
CA GLU A 33 7.28 1.36 13.76
C GLU A 33 5.85 1.68 14.22
N LYS A 34 5.62 2.91 14.70
CA LYS A 34 4.27 3.37 15.06
C LYS A 34 3.33 3.36 13.85
N HIS A 35 3.76 3.88 12.69
CA HIS A 35 2.97 3.88 11.47
C HIS A 35 2.66 2.46 11.02
N LYS A 36 3.64 1.55 11.04
CA LYS A 36 3.44 0.13 10.72
C LYS A 36 2.40 -0.53 11.62
N LYS A 37 2.46 -0.27 12.93
CA LYS A 37 1.46 -0.77 13.89
C LYS A 37 0.06 -0.19 13.61
N ILE A 38 -0.04 1.10 13.33
CA ILE A 38 -1.31 1.75 13.00
C ILE A 38 -1.89 1.16 11.70
N ASN A 39 -1.08 1.04 10.65
CA ASN A 39 -1.51 0.45 9.38
C ASN A 39 -2.02 -0.98 9.58
N GLY A 40 -1.33 -1.80 10.38
CA GLY A 40 -1.81 -3.14 10.73
C GLY A 40 -3.16 -3.13 11.43
N LEU A 41 -3.36 -2.26 12.43
CA LEU A 41 -4.64 -2.14 13.14
C LEU A 41 -5.77 -1.64 12.21
N ILE A 42 -5.46 -0.72 11.30
CA ILE A 42 -6.42 -0.22 10.30
C ILE A 42 -6.80 -1.33 9.33
N SER A 43 -5.84 -2.09 8.80
CA SER A 43 -6.09 -3.21 7.90
C SER A 43 -6.95 -4.28 8.54
N GLU A 44 -6.69 -4.64 9.81
CA GLU A 44 -7.53 -5.60 10.52
C GLU A 44 -8.94 -5.06 10.79
N ALA A 45 -9.06 -3.79 11.20
CA ALA A 45 -10.37 -3.18 11.46
C ALA A 45 -11.21 -3.01 10.19
N ALA A 46 -10.57 -2.72 9.05
CA ALA A 46 -11.25 -2.52 7.78
C ALA A 46 -11.86 -3.81 7.21
N LYS A 47 -11.32 -4.99 7.55
CA LYS A 47 -11.89 -6.29 7.12
C LYS A 47 -13.32 -6.52 7.60
N ALA A 48 -13.72 -5.88 8.69
CA ALA A 48 -15.07 -6.00 9.25
C ALA A 48 -16.08 -5.02 8.63
N LEU A 49 -15.65 -4.16 7.71
CA LEU A 49 -16.47 -3.11 7.12
C LEU A 49 -16.63 -3.33 5.61
N ASP A 50 -17.88 -3.33 5.16
CA ASP A 50 -18.19 -3.45 3.73
C ASP A 50 -17.77 -2.19 2.97
N ARG A 51 -17.39 -2.37 1.70
CA ARG A 51 -17.04 -1.28 0.76
C ARG A 51 -15.84 -0.43 1.19
N ILE A 52 -15.01 -0.92 2.12
CA ILE A 52 -13.74 -0.29 2.50
C ILE A 52 -12.57 -1.14 2.01
N GLN A 53 -11.67 -0.52 1.24
CA GLN A 53 -10.44 -1.15 0.79
C GLN A 53 -9.24 -0.37 1.32
N VAL A 54 -8.34 -1.06 2.02
CA VAL A 54 -7.10 -0.45 2.49
C VAL A 54 -6.06 -0.57 1.38
N VAL A 55 -5.53 0.57 0.94
CA VAL A 55 -4.53 0.63 -0.12
C VAL A 55 -3.18 0.92 0.50
N ASN A 56 -2.24 0.01 0.28
CA ASN A 56 -0.88 0.21 0.72
C ASN A 56 -0.03 0.89 -0.35
N LEU A 57 0.40 2.13 -0.07
CA LEU A 57 1.18 2.97 -0.96
C LEU A 57 2.68 2.98 -0.63
N ASP A 58 3.12 2.21 0.37
CA ASP A 58 4.50 2.25 0.87
C ASP A 58 5.50 1.45 0.02
N LYS A 59 5.04 0.72 -1.00
CA LYS A 59 5.89 -0.10 -1.87
C LYS A 59 7.01 0.75 -2.47
N ASP A 60 8.23 0.35 -2.19
CA ASP A 60 9.48 0.89 -2.75
C ASP A 60 9.85 2.33 -2.35
N ILE A 61 9.22 2.90 -1.32
CA ILE A 61 9.66 4.17 -0.71
C ILE A 61 10.93 3.99 0.13
N ILE A 62 11.03 2.84 0.82
CA ILE A 62 12.20 2.48 1.63
C ILE A 62 13.17 1.72 0.74
N GLN A 63 14.40 2.22 0.65
CA GLN A 63 15.47 1.59 -0.11
C GLN A 63 15.97 0.31 0.58
N SER A 64 16.79 -0.48 -0.13
CA SER A 64 17.41 -1.70 0.41
C SER A 64 18.28 -1.46 1.63
N ASP A 65 18.85 -0.26 1.79
CA ASP A 65 19.62 0.16 2.96
C ASP A 65 18.75 0.66 4.13
N GLY A 66 17.42 0.63 3.98
CA GLY A 66 16.45 1.12 4.96
C GLY A 66 16.26 2.64 4.95
N SER A 67 16.89 3.37 4.04
CA SER A 67 16.77 4.82 3.92
C SER A 67 15.59 5.26 3.05
N ILE A 68 15.15 6.51 3.23
CA ILE A 68 14.22 7.18 2.30
C ILE A 68 15.01 8.23 1.53
N SER A 69 14.85 8.25 0.20
CA SER A 69 15.52 9.23 -0.66
C SER A 69 14.95 10.62 -0.46
N HIS A 70 15.82 11.63 -0.39
CA HIS A 70 15.37 13.03 -0.43
C HIS A 70 14.69 13.40 -1.76
N ARG A 71 14.94 12.61 -2.82
CA ARG A 71 14.26 12.78 -4.11
C ARG A 71 12.80 12.34 -4.05
N ASP A 72 12.47 11.37 -3.20
CA ASP A 72 11.09 10.93 -2.99
C ASP A 72 10.41 11.79 -1.91
N MET A 73 11.12 12.12 -0.82
CA MET A 73 10.64 13.00 0.26
C MET A 73 11.69 14.06 0.63
N TYR A 74 11.51 15.32 0.22
CA TYR A 74 12.54 16.35 0.33
C TYR A 74 12.93 16.71 1.78
N ASP A 75 12.02 16.49 2.74
CA ASP A 75 12.24 16.66 4.17
C ASP A 75 11.99 15.35 4.96
N TYR A 76 11.96 14.22 4.25
CA TYR A 76 11.65 12.90 4.79
C TYR A 76 10.25 12.78 5.44
N LEU A 77 9.32 13.65 5.05
CA LEU A 77 7.91 13.56 5.44
C LEU A 77 7.01 13.84 4.23
N HIS A 78 7.20 14.97 3.58
CA HIS A 78 6.41 15.41 2.44
C HIS A 78 7.02 14.86 1.16
N LEU A 79 6.16 14.35 0.29
CA LEU A 79 6.56 13.84 -1.00
C LEU A 79 7.02 14.98 -1.91
N SER A 80 8.06 14.73 -2.69
CA SER A 80 8.41 15.58 -3.83
C SER A 80 7.43 15.35 -4.97
N HIS A 81 7.52 16.16 -6.03
CA HIS A 81 6.77 15.91 -7.27
C HIS A 81 7.02 14.49 -7.83
N GLN A 82 8.27 14.02 -7.78
CA GLN A 82 8.64 12.67 -8.20
C GLN A 82 8.03 11.62 -7.26
N GLY A 83 8.11 11.85 -5.95
CA GLY A 83 7.53 10.95 -4.95
C GLY A 83 6.03 10.78 -5.14
N TYR A 84 5.30 11.88 -5.34
CA TYR A 84 3.86 11.85 -5.63
C TYR A 84 3.54 11.03 -6.87
N ARG A 85 4.20 11.30 -8.01
CA ARG A 85 3.96 10.53 -9.24
C ARG A 85 4.18 9.04 -9.02
N ARG A 86 5.33 8.66 -8.47
CA ARG A 86 5.69 7.25 -8.29
C ARG A 86 4.74 6.50 -7.35
N ILE A 87 4.35 7.13 -6.25
CA ILE A 87 3.54 6.48 -5.20
C ILE A 87 2.05 6.44 -5.58
N PHE A 88 1.56 7.48 -6.25
CA PHE A 88 0.14 7.60 -6.57
C PHE A 88 -0.22 7.05 -7.96
N GLU A 89 0.74 6.71 -8.82
CA GLU A 89 0.46 6.06 -10.11
C GLU A 89 -0.41 4.80 -9.94
N PRO A 90 -0.11 3.85 -9.04
CA PRO A 90 -0.95 2.67 -8.85
C PRO A 90 -2.34 3.02 -8.30
N LEU A 91 -2.43 4.08 -7.49
CA LEU A 91 -3.72 4.56 -6.99
C LEU A 91 -4.57 5.16 -8.10
N HIS A 92 -3.95 5.90 -9.03
CA HIS A 92 -4.62 6.45 -10.20
C HIS A 92 -5.19 5.33 -11.08
N GLU A 93 -4.42 4.27 -11.33
CA GLU A 93 -4.89 3.10 -12.08
C GLU A 93 -6.08 2.43 -11.38
N LEU A 94 -5.98 2.20 -10.06
CA LEU A 94 -7.06 1.61 -9.26
C LEU A 94 -8.34 2.46 -9.31
N LEU A 95 -8.22 3.77 -9.11
CA LEU A 95 -9.36 4.69 -9.17
C LEU A 95 -9.99 4.73 -10.56
N SER A 96 -9.16 4.73 -11.61
CA SER A 96 -9.62 4.72 -13.00
C SER A 96 -10.40 3.45 -13.31
N GLN A 97 -9.93 2.29 -12.83
CA GLN A 97 -10.65 1.02 -12.98
C GLN A 97 -11.98 1.02 -12.22
N MET A 98 -12.00 1.49 -10.98
CA MET A 98 -13.22 1.56 -10.17
C MET A 98 -14.28 2.48 -10.76
N LEU A 99 -13.87 3.58 -11.39
CA LEU A 99 -14.79 4.57 -11.96
C LEU A 99 -15.27 4.21 -13.37
N HIS A 100 -14.41 3.64 -14.22
CA HIS A 100 -14.75 3.37 -15.62
C HIS A 100 -15.28 1.95 -15.87
N GLY A 101 -15.09 1.02 -14.94
CA GLY A 101 -15.83 -0.24 -14.93
C GLY A 101 -15.69 -1.14 -16.16
N ASP A 102 -14.50 -1.24 -16.76
CA ASP A 102 -14.22 -2.24 -17.79
C ASP A 102 -13.15 -3.25 -17.32
N ASP A 103 -13.55 -4.52 -17.32
CA ASP A 103 -12.82 -5.75 -16.98
C ASP A 103 -12.38 -5.98 -15.52
N SER A 104 -13.30 -6.57 -14.76
CA SER A 104 -13.24 -7.12 -13.40
C SER A 104 -12.13 -8.17 -13.13
N LYS A 105 -11.11 -8.30 -13.99
CA LYS A 105 -10.04 -9.31 -13.90
C LYS A 105 -8.71 -8.78 -13.36
N LEU A 106 -8.40 -7.48 -13.51
CA LEU A 106 -7.12 -6.91 -13.05
C LEU A 106 -7.09 -6.50 -11.57
N VAL A 107 -8.23 -6.15 -10.99
CA VAL A 107 -8.31 -5.69 -9.58
C VAL A 107 -7.77 -6.76 -8.62
N ASN A 108 -8.08 -8.03 -8.88
CA ASN A 108 -7.59 -9.15 -8.07
C ASN A 108 -6.07 -9.36 -8.20
N GLU A 109 -5.46 -9.06 -9.35
CA GLU A 109 -4.01 -9.18 -9.54
C GLU A 109 -3.23 -8.08 -8.82
N ILE A 110 -3.73 -6.84 -8.80
CA ILE A 110 -3.09 -5.74 -8.07
C ILE A 110 -3.23 -5.97 -6.56
N VAL A 111 -4.41 -6.38 -6.08
CA VAL A 111 -4.63 -6.74 -4.67
C VAL A 111 -3.74 -7.92 -4.27
N ALA A 112 -3.62 -8.96 -5.11
CA ALA A 112 -2.72 -10.09 -4.87
C ALA A 112 -1.24 -9.66 -4.87
N ALA A 113 -0.82 -8.79 -5.79
CA ALA A 113 0.53 -8.24 -5.81
C ALA A 113 0.82 -7.43 -4.55
N THR A 114 -0.17 -6.73 -3.97
CA THR A 114 -0.02 -6.01 -2.69
C THR A 114 -0.01 -6.91 -1.44
N HIS A 115 -0.44 -8.17 -1.55
CA HIS A 115 -0.48 -9.14 -0.44
C HIS A 115 0.53 -10.30 -0.54
N SER A 116 1.26 -10.45 -1.64
CA SER A 116 2.18 -11.58 -1.82
C SER A 116 3.55 -11.35 -1.17
N THR A 117 3.73 -11.98 -0.01
CA THR A 117 5.02 -12.40 0.54
C THR A 117 5.73 -13.28 -0.51
N LEU A 118 6.96 -12.92 -0.88
CA LEU A 118 7.83 -13.74 -1.73
C LEU A 118 7.90 -15.18 -1.21
N PRO A 119 7.70 -16.22 -2.04
CA PRO A 119 8.21 -17.54 -1.71
C PRO A 119 9.74 -17.51 -1.88
N SER A 120 10.46 -17.85 -0.82
CA SER A 120 11.90 -18.05 -0.83
C SER A 120 12.29 -19.08 -1.89
N PRO A 121 13.26 -18.82 -2.78
CA PRO A 121 13.78 -19.84 -3.66
C PRO A 121 14.86 -20.61 -2.89
N SER A 122 14.50 -21.76 -2.34
CA SER A 122 15.49 -22.75 -1.90
C SER A 122 14.92 -24.16 -2.00
N ASP A 123 14.65 -24.58 -3.23
CA ASP A 123 14.73 -26.00 -3.59
C ASP A 123 15.79 -26.16 -4.68
N ASN A 124 16.87 -26.83 -4.28
CA ASN A 124 18.05 -27.14 -5.07
C ASN A 124 17.78 -28.45 -5.83
N PRO A 125 17.96 -28.53 -7.16
CA PRO A 125 18.13 -29.81 -7.83
C PRO A 125 19.62 -30.09 -8.04
N GLN A 126 20.07 -31.22 -7.48
CA GLN A 126 21.33 -31.88 -7.80
C GLN A 126 21.60 -31.93 -9.32
N PRO A 127 22.85 -31.75 -9.77
CA PRO A 127 23.26 -32.26 -11.06
C PRO A 127 23.58 -33.75 -10.96
N ALA A 128 22.93 -34.54 -11.83
CA ALA A 128 23.32 -35.88 -12.18
C ALA A 128 24.55 -35.88 -13.11
N GLU A 129 25.46 -36.81 -12.83
CA GLU A 129 26.38 -37.51 -13.74
C GLU A 129 26.87 -36.80 -15.01
N GLN A 130 28.15 -36.43 -15.02
CA GLN A 130 29.21 -37.11 -15.80
C GLN A 130 30.61 -36.67 -15.32
#